data_AF-A0AAV0A817-F1
#
_entry.id   AF-A0AAV0A817-F1
#
_cell.length_a   1.000
_cell.length_b   1.000
_cell.length_c   1.000
_cell.angle_alpha   90.00
_cell.angle_beta   90.00
_cell.angle_gamma   90.00
#
_symmetry.space_group_name_H-M   'P 1'
#
loop_
_entity.id
_entity.type
_entity.pdbx_description
1 polymer ?
#
loop_
_entity_poly.entity_id
_entity_poly.type
_entity_poly.pdbx_seq_one_letter_code
_entity_poly.pdbx_strand_id
1 'polypeptide(L)'
;MLSTAAYGDPERELGMRPHGSAGPVQMRFSPYAFNGGTVLAIAGEDFSIVASDTRLSEGFSIHTRDSPKCYKLTDKTVIGCSGFHGDCLTLTKIIEARLKMYKHSNNKAMTTGAIAAMLSTILYSRRFFPYYVYNIIGGLDEEGKGAVYSFDPVGSYQRDSFKAGGSASAMLQPLLDNQVICCSSA
;
A
#
# COMPACT_ATOMS: atom_id res chain seq x y z
N MET A 1 -20.28 -46.15 -50.00
CA MET A 1 -19.15 -46.17 -50.97
C MET A 1 -17.88 -45.85 -50.21
N LEU A 2 -16.91 -46.78 -50.23
CA LEU A 2 -15.48 -46.70 -49.81
C LEU A 2 -15.21 -46.40 -48.33
N SER A 3 -14.80 -47.34 -47.46
CA SER A 3 -13.59 -48.20 -47.40
C SER A 3 -12.27 -47.45 -47.20
N THR A 4 -11.63 -47.62 -46.04
CA THR A 4 -10.27 -48.20 -45.89
C THR A 4 -9.97 -48.46 -44.41
N ALA A 5 -9.22 -49.52 -44.15
CA ALA A 5 -9.02 -50.15 -42.85
C ALA A 5 -7.63 -49.87 -42.25
N ALA A 6 -7.57 -50.05 -40.92
CA ALA A 6 -6.47 -50.57 -40.09
C ALA A 6 -5.16 -49.78 -39.92
N TYR A 7 -4.80 -49.45 -38.66
CA TYR A 7 -3.68 -50.04 -37.87
C TYR A 7 -3.30 -49.14 -36.67
N GLY A 8 -3.06 -49.74 -35.48
CA GLY A 8 -2.22 -49.12 -34.43
C GLY A 8 -2.77 -49.08 -33.00
N ASP A 9 -2.51 -50.16 -32.26
CA ASP A 9 -2.27 -50.32 -30.81
C ASP A 9 -3.15 -49.62 -29.73
N PRO A 10 -3.74 -50.39 -28.79
CA PRO A 10 -4.19 -49.87 -27.50
C PRO A 10 -2.97 -49.72 -26.58
N GLU A 11 -2.97 -48.73 -25.68
CA GLU A 11 -1.91 -48.44 -24.68
C GLU A 11 -0.83 -47.40 -25.07
N ARG A 12 -1.22 -46.14 -25.31
CA ARG A 12 -0.31 -45.01 -25.00
C ARG A 12 -0.98 -43.64 -24.85
N GLU A 13 -2.04 -43.52 -24.07
CA GLU A 13 -2.39 -42.22 -23.48
C GLU A 13 -1.87 -42.15 -22.05
N LEU A 14 -0.68 -41.56 -21.91
CA LEU A 14 -0.20 -41.07 -20.62
C LEU A 14 -1.15 -39.93 -20.21
N GLY A 15 -2.20 -40.30 -19.47
CA GLY A 15 -3.19 -39.37 -18.95
C GLY A 15 -2.52 -38.31 -18.10
N MET A 16 -2.33 -37.12 -18.67
CA MET A 16 -2.01 -35.92 -17.93
C MET A 16 -3.27 -35.56 -17.13
N ARG A 17 -3.38 -36.10 -15.92
CA ARG A 17 -4.48 -35.76 -15.00
C ARG A 17 -4.41 -34.25 -14.75
N PRO A 18 -5.51 -33.49 -14.96
CA PRO A 18 -5.54 -32.10 -14.55
C PRO A 18 -5.45 -32.10 -13.02
N HIS A 19 -4.27 -31.75 -12.50
CA HIS A 19 -4.08 -31.40 -11.10
C HIS A 19 -4.66 -29.99 -10.89
N GLY A 20 -5.96 -29.87 -11.05
CA GLY A 20 -6.74 -28.71 -10.67
C GLY A 20 -7.80 -29.19 -9.72
N SER A 21 -7.59 -28.99 -8.42
CA SER A 21 -8.68 -29.08 -7.46
C SER A 21 -9.73 -28.03 -7.83
N ALA A 22 -10.74 -28.43 -8.60
CA ALA A 22 -11.89 -27.61 -8.93
C ALA A 22 -12.75 -27.44 -7.68
N GLY A 23 -12.29 -26.57 -6.77
CA GLY A 23 -13.13 -26.06 -5.69
C GLY A 23 -14.30 -25.26 -6.26
N PRO A 24 -15.33 -24.96 -5.45
CA PRO A 24 -16.47 -24.18 -5.89
C PRO A 24 -16.03 -22.83 -6.46
N VAL A 25 -16.37 -22.59 -7.73
CA VAL A 25 -16.05 -21.35 -8.45
C VAL A 25 -17.09 -20.29 -8.11
N GLN A 26 -16.67 -19.23 -7.43
CA GLN A 26 -17.55 -18.10 -7.12
C GLN A 26 -17.68 -17.19 -8.35
N MET A 27 -18.89 -17.11 -8.92
CA MET A 27 -19.20 -16.33 -10.14
C MET A 27 -19.43 -14.83 -9.88
N ARG A 28 -19.18 -14.34 -8.66
CA ARG A 28 -19.39 -12.93 -8.28
C ARG A 28 -18.06 -12.18 -8.32
N PHE A 29 -18.04 -11.03 -8.98
CA PHE A 29 -16.88 -10.14 -8.99
C PHE A 29 -16.74 -9.43 -7.64
N SER A 30 -15.57 -9.56 -7.01
CA SER A 30 -15.14 -8.73 -5.88
C SER A 30 -14.19 -7.65 -6.39
N PRO A 31 -14.46 -6.35 -6.17
CA PRO A 31 -13.62 -5.28 -6.68
C PRO A 31 -12.28 -5.13 -5.95
N TYR A 32 -12.14 -5.72 -4.76
CA TYR A 32 -10.94 -5.60 -3.93
C TYR A 32 -10.26 -6.95 -3.68
N ALA A 33 -8.94 -6.90 -3.60
CA ALA A 33 -8.09 -7.96 -3.09
C ALA A 33 -7.12 -7.37 -2.03
N PHE A 34 -6.76 -8.16 -1.03
CA PHE A 34 -5.74 -7.74 -0.06
C PHE A 34 -4.37 -8.20 -0.52
N ASN A 35 -3.48 -7.23 -0.80
CA ASN A 35 -2.11 -7.55 -1.25
C ASN A 35 -1.07 -7.53 -0.13
N GLY A 36 -1.49 -7.23 1.10
CA GLY A 36 -0.61 -7.11 2.25
C GLY A 36 0.25 -5.86 2.21
N GLY A 37 1.52 -6.02 2.59
CA GLY A 37 2.44 -4.94 2.85
C GLY A 37 2.30 -4.40 4.27
N THR A 38 3.41 -3.91 4.80
CA THR A 38 3.51 -3.24 6.10
C THR A 38 4.36 -2.00 5.94
N VAL A 39 3.86 -0.88 6.47
CA VAL A 39 4.53 0.42 6.46
C VAL A 39 4.69 0.87 7.91
N LEU A 40 5.83 1.45 8.22
CA LEU A 40 6.15 2.02 9.53
C LEU A 40 6.67 3.45 9.31
N ALA A 41 6.29 4.38 10.19
CA ALA A 41 6.94 5.67 10.27
C ALA A 41 7.21 6.10 11.71
N ILE A 42 8.32 6.81 11.90
CA ILE A 42 8.76 7.40 13.18
C ILE A 42 9.19 8.85 12.93
N ALA A 43 8.68 9.77 13.74
CA ALA A 43 9.10 11.15 13.80
C ALA A 43 10.17 11.31 14.89
N GLY A 44 11.37 11.75 14.49
CA GLY A 44 12.42 12.21 15.38
C GLY A 44 12.37 13.73 15.57
N GLU A 45 13.36 14.27 16.28
CA GLU A 45 13.48 15.71 16.54
C GLU A 45 13.83 16.50 15.27
N ASP A 46 14.74 15.99 14.44
CA ASP A 46 15.25 16.62 13.22
C ASP A 46 15.18 15.68 11.99
N PHE A 47 14.60 14.49 12.16
CA PHE A 47 14.47 13.50 11.10
C PHE A 47 13.08 12.84 11.09
N SER A 48 12.74 12.21 9.96
CA SER A 48 11.60 11.30 9.86
C SER A 48 12.02 10.04 9.11
N ILE A 49 11.70 8.88 9.67
CA ILE A 49 11.98 7.58 9.07
C ILE A 49 10.66 7.00 8.58
N VAL A 50 10.64 6.55 7.34
CA VAL A 50 9.55 5.75 6.77
C VAL A 50 10.14 4.47 6.20
N ALA A 51 9.66 3.33 6.66
CA ALA A 51 10.12 2.01 6.26
C ALA A 51 8.95 1.17 5.75
N SER A 52 9.22 0.27 4.81
CA SER A 52 8.24 -0.70 4.34
C SER A 52 8.90 -2.00 3.91
N ASP A 53 8.12 -3.07 3.88
CA ASP A 53 8.53 -4.30 3.24
C ASP A 53 8.39 -4.21 1.70
N THR A 54 9.07 -5.11 0.99
CA THR A 54 9.08 -5.12 -0.47
C THR A 54 8.24 -6.22 -1.10
N ARG A 55 7.62 -7.10 -0.29
CA ARG A 55 6.85 -8.23 -0.80
C ARG A 55 5.52 -7.76 -1.38
N LEU A 56 5.11 -8.31 -2.52
CA LEU A 56 3.77 -8.16 -3.07
C LEU A 56 3.17 -9.56 -3.23
N SER A 57 2.12 -9.84 -2.47
CA SER A 57 1.45 -11.13 -2.44
C SER A 57 -0.03 -11.00 -2.81
N GLU A 58 -0.64 -12.10 -3.21
CA GLU A 58 -2.08 -12.22 -3.39
C GLU A 58 -2.50 -13.65 -3.03
N GLY A 59 -3.43 -13.79 -2.09
CA GLY A 59 -3.79 -15.09 -1.54
C GLY A 59 -2.56 -15.81 -1.00
N PHE A 60 -2.30 -17.02 -1.49
CA PHE A 60 -1.15 -17.85 -1.12
C PHE A 60 0.03 -17.77 -2.09
N SER A 61 -0.01 -16.85 -3.07
CA SER A 61 1.04 -16.67 -4.06
C SER A 61 1.81 -15.36 -3.86
N ILE A 62 3.10 -15.36 -4.20
CA ILE A 62 3.96 -14.17 -4.20
C ILE A 62 4.15 -13.73 -5.64
N HIS A 63 3.66 -12.52 -5.96
CA HIS A 63 3.84 -11.92 -7.30
C HIS A 63 5.26 -11.41 -7.48
N THR A 64 5.76 -10.63 -6.52
CA THR A 64 7.15 -10.15 -6.51
C THR A 64 7.68 -10.03 -5.10
N ARG A 65 9.01 -10.12 -4.98
CA ARG A 65 9.76 -9.90 -3.74
C ARG A 65 10.36 -8.50 -3.66
N ASP A 66 10.31 -7.75 -4.76
CA ASP A 66 10.85 -6.40 -4.85
C ASP A 66 9.81 -5.43 -5.41
N SER A 67 9.17 -4.71 -4.50
CA SER A 67 8.18 -3.69 -4.77
C SER A 67 8.16 -2.77 -3.54
N PRO A 68 8.86 -1.63 -3.53
CA PRO A 68 8.82 -0.73 -2.38
C PRO A 68 7.44 -0.08 -2.24
N LYS A 69 7.00 0.18 -1.01
CA LYS A 69 5.70 0.83 -0.71
C LYS A 69 5.88 2.30 -0.31
N CYS A 70 7.14 2.73 -0.19
CA CYS A 70 7.53 4.11 0.07
C CYS A 70 7.71 4.85 -1.25
N TYR A 71 7.01 5.98 -1.39
CA TYR A 71 7.11 6.87 -2.54
C TYR A 71 7.56 8.24 -2.07
N LYS A 72 8.63 8.76 -2.66
CA LYS A 72 9.12 10.11 -2.37
C LYS A 72 8.22 11.13 -3.09
N LEU A 73 7.55 11.99 -2.32
CA LEU A 73 6.65 13.02 -2.87
C LEU A 73 7.38 14.34 -3.10
N THR A 74 8.13 14.79 -2.09
CA THR A 74 8.95 16.00 -2.12
C THR A 74 10.32 15.69 -1.54
N ASP A 75 11.23 16.67 -1.46
CA ASP A 75 12.54 16.45 -0.83
C ASP A 75 12.46 16.21 0.68
N LYS A 76 11.37 16.63 1.32
CA LYS A 76 11.15 16.51 2.77
C LYS A 76 10.03 15.54 3.15
N THR A 77 9.34 14.92 2.18
CA THR A 77 8.13 14.13 2.44
C THR A 77 8.10 12.82 1.66
N VAL A 78 7.81 11.73 2.36
CA VAL A 78 7.62 10.38 1.84
C VAL A 78 6.24 9.88 2.24
N ILE A 79 5.55 9.19 1.34
CA ILE A 79 4.30 8.49 1.62
C ILE A 79 4.52 6.99 1.54
N GLY A 80 3.98 6.25 2.51
CA GLY A 80 3.89 4.81 2.46
C GLY A 80 2.45 4.37 2.25
N CYS A 81 2.21 3.53 1.24
CA CYS A 81 0.88 3.04 0.88
C CYS A 81 0.83 1.51 1.05
N SER A 82 -0.11 1.01 1.86
CA SER A 82 -0.36 -0.44 2.02
C SER A 82 -1.84 -0.79 1.81
N GLY A 83 -2.16 -2.05 1.51
CA GLY A 83 -3.53 -2.49 1.25
C GLY A 83 -3.71 -3.05 -0.17
N PHE A 84 -4.71 -2.57 -0.91
CA PHE A 84 -4.94 -2.97 -2.29
C PHE A 84 -3.98 -2.24 -3.24
N HIS A 85 -3.15 -3.01 -3.95
CA HIS A 85 -2.04 -2.45 -4.72
C HIS A 85 -2.51 -1.57 -5.90
N GLY A 86 -3.64 -1.91 -6.53
CA GLY A 86 -4.19 -1.12 -7.63
C GLY A 86 -4.59 0.30 -7.21
N ASP A 87 -5.17 0.43 -6.01
CA ASP A 87 -5.48 1.73 -5.43
C ASP A 87 -4.23 2.49 -5.02
N CYS A 88 -3.21 1.81 -4.47
CA CYS A 88 -1.93 2.45 -4.13
C CYS A 88 -1.31 3.15 -5.35
N LEU A 89 -1.22 2.47 -6.49
CA LEU A 89 -0.64 3.05 -7.71
C LEU A 89 -1.45 4.24 -8.24
N THR A 90 -2.78 4.14 -8.15
CA THR A 90 -3.69 5.21 -8.61
C THR A 90 -3.57 6.44 -7.71
N LEU A 91 -3.59 6.23 -6.39
CA LEU A 91 -3.51 7.29 -5.40
C LEU A 91 -2.17 8.03 -5.48
N THR A 92 -1.04 7.31 -5.62
CA THR A 92 0.28 7.93 -5.78
C THR A 92 0.32 8.86 -7.00
N LYS A 93 -0.19 8.43 -8.15
CA LYS A 93 -0.24 9.26 -9.36
C LYS A 93 -1.12 10.50 -9.20
N ILE A 94 -2.26 10.38 -8.52
CA ILE A 94 -3.16 11.52 -8.25
C ILE A 94 -2.45 12.55 -7.35
N ILE A 95 -1.75 12.10 -6.32
CA ILE A 95 -1.00 12.97 -5.40
C ILE A 95 0.12 13.68 -6.17
N GLU A 96 0.92 12.96 -6.96
CA GLU A 96 1.99 13.54 -7.77
C GLU A 96 1.48 14.62 -8.74
N ALA A 97 0.35 14.38 -9.40
CA ALA A 97 -0.27 15.36 -10.29
C ALA A 97 -0.68 16.62 -9.52
N ARG A 98 -1.34 16.47 -8.37
CA ARG A 98 -1.76 17.61 -7.54
C ARG A 98 -0.59 18.39 -6.96
N LEU A 99 0.50 17.73 -6.59
CA LEU A 99 1.73 18.38 -6.15
C LEU A 99 2.31 19.29 -7.23
N LYS A 100 2.36 18.81 -8.48
CA LYS A 100 2.82 19.61 -9.63
C LYS A 100 1.90 20.79 -9.90
N MET A 101 0.58 20.57 -9.90
CA MET A 101 -0.41 21.65 -10.06
C MET A 101 -0.25 22.72 -8.98
N TYR A 102 -0.13 22.34 -7.72
CA TYR A 102 0.07 23.27 -6.62
C TYR A 102 1.35 24.09 -6.79
N LYS A 103 2.45 23.45 -7.20
CA LYS A 103 3.73 24.12 -7.45
C LYS A 103 3.61 25.16 -8.55
N HIS A 104 2.87 24.88 -9.63
CA HIS A 104 2.65 25.84 -10.71
C HIS A 104 1.74 27.00 -10.31
N SER A 105 0.69 26.76 -9.52
CA SER A 105 -0.23 27.82 -9.10
C SER A 105 0.36 28.74 -8.03
N ASN A 106 1.17 28.21 -7.10
CA ASN A 106 1.66 28.95 -5.94
C ASN A 106 3.16 29.25 -5.97
N ASN A 107 3.89 28.79 -7.00
CA ASN A 107 5.35 28.89 -7.14
C ASN A 107 6.15 28.34 -5.93
N LYS A 108 5.53 27.50 -5.10
CA LYS A 108 6.13 26.90 -3.90
C LYS A 108 5.76 25.43 -3.77
N ALA A 109 6.64 24.64 -3.14
CA ALA A 109 6.34 23.24 -2.81
C ALA A 109 5.33 23.17 -1.65
N MET A 110 4.55 22.08 -1.60
CA MET A 110 3.64 21.83 -0.48
C MET A 110 4.43 21.40 0.77
N THR A 111 3.99 21.89 1.93
CA THR A 111 4.49 21.44 3.23
C THR A 111 3.88 20.08 3.59
N THR A 112 4.53 19.33 4.49
CA THR A 112 4.06 17.99 4.89
C THR A 112 2.62 18.02 5.43
N GLY A 113 2.28 19.01 6.26
CA GLY A 113 0.92 19.21 6.76
C GLY A 113 -0.11 19.57 5.68
N ALA A 114 0.27 20.35 4.66
CA ALA A 114 -0.61 20.66 3.54
C ALA A 114 -0.92 19.43 2.68
N ILE A 115 0.08 18.54 2.49
CA ILE A 115 -0.12 17.26 1.78
C ILE A 115 -1.09 16.37 2.57
N ALA A 116 -0.96 16.33 3.90
CA ALA A 116 -1.86 15.56 4.75
C ALA A 116 -3.32 16.02 4.64
N ALA A 117 -3.56 17.34 4.73
CA ALA A 117 -4.89 17.90 4.57
C ALA A 117 -5.47 17.66 3.17
N MET A 118 -4.65 17.78 2.12
CA MET A 118 -5.06 17.46 0.76
C MET A 118 -5.44 15.99 0.62
N LEU A 119 -4.63 15.06 1.16
CA LEU A 119 -4.89 13.63 1.06
C LEU A 119 -6.22 13.24 1.70
N SER A 120 -6.54 13.83 2.86
CA SER A 120 -7.83 13.66 3.52
C SER A 120 -9.02 13.91 2.58
N THR A 121 -8.98 15.03 1.85
CA THR A 121 -10.04 15.38 0.89
C THR A 121 -10.09 14.43 -0.32
N ILE A 122 -8.94 13.92 -0.78
CA ILE A 122 -8.87 12.98 -1.90
C ILE A 122 -9.49 11.64 -1.50
N LEU A 123 -9.16 11.12 -0.31
CA LEU A 123 -9.73 9.87 0.19
C LEU A 123 -11.24 10.00 0.41
N TYR A 124 -11.67 11.12 0.99
CA TYR A 124 -13.09 11.37 1.25
C TYR A 124 -13.92 11.59 -0.03
N SER A 125 -13.30 12.05 -1.13
CA SER A 125 -14.01 12.27 -2.41
C SER A 125 -14.69 11.01 -2.95
N ARG A 126 -14.22 9.81 -2.56
CA ARG A 126 -14.82 8.53 -2.93
C ARG A 126 -15.48 7.83 -1.75
N ARG A 127 -16.20 8.57 -0.90
CA ARG A 127 -16.82 8.04 0.33
C ARG A 127 -17.71 6.80 0.14
N PHE A 128 -18.42 6.70 -0.98
CA PHE A 128 -19.34 5.58 -1.28
C PHE A 128 -18.68 4.40 -2.00
N PHE A 129 -17.44 4.57 -2.47
CA PHE A 129 -16.60 3.51 -3.02
C PHE A 129 -15.14 3.83 -2.65
N PRO A 130 -14.74 3.57 -1.39
CA PRO A 130 -13.49 4.09 -0.85
C PRO A 130 -12.26 3.44 -1.49
N TYR A 131 -11.12 4.11 -1.35
CA TYR A 131 -9.84 3.46 -1.62
C TYR A 131 -9.55 2.46 -0.51
N TYR A 132 -9.10 1.26 -0.85
CA TYR A 132 -8.69 0.28 0.17
C TYR A 132 -7.19 0.40 0.46
N VAL A 133 -6.79 1.55 1.00
CA VAL A 133 -5.39 1.89 1.24
C VAL A 133 -5.22 2.49 2.63
N TYR A 134 -4.24 1.99 3.37
CA TYR A 134 -3.72 2.61 4.58
C TYR A 134 -2.48 3.41 4.23
N ASN A 135 -2.56 4.72 4.43
CA ASN A 135 -1.49 5.66 4.09
C ASN A 135 -0.81 6.15 5.36
N ILE A 136 0.51 6.28 5.30
CA ILE A 136 1.30 6.94 6.32
C ILE A 136 2.19 7.95 5.61
N ILE A 137 2.08 9.22 5.97
CA ILE A 137 2.96 10.28 5.48
C ILE A 137 3.99 10.55 6.56
N GLY A 138 5.27 10.48 6.21
CA GLY A 138 6.38 10.91 7.06
C GLY A 138 7.17 12.01 6.38
N GLY A 139 7.58 13.02 7.14
CA GLY A 139 8.40 14.09 6.61
C GLY A 139 8.82 15.09 7.68
N LEU A 140 9.47 16.15 7.22
CA LEU A 140 9.81 17.29 8.08
C LEU A 140 8.75 18.38 7.94
N ASP A 141 8.43 19.01 9.07
CA ASP A 141 7.59 20.21 9.12
C ASP A 141 8.40 21.45 8.70
N GLU A 142 7.76 22.62 8.64
CA GLU A 142 8.45 23.89 8.33
C GLU A 142 9.41 24.31 9.47
N GLU A 143 9.17 23.84 10.69
CA GLU A 143 10.08 24.01 11.84
C GLU A 143 11.28 23.04 11.82
N GLY A 144 11.36 22.14 10.81
CA GLY A 144 12.41 21.12 10.73
C GLY A 144 12.20 19.92 11.65
N LYS A 145 11.06 19.84 12.35
CA LYS A 145 10.71 18.69 13.20
C LYS A 145 10.10 17.54 12.42
N GLY A 146 10.36 16.31 12.86
CA GLY A 146 9.69 15.13 12.33
C GLY A 146 8.16 15.22 12.49
N ALA A 147 7.44 14.87 11.44
CA ALA A 147 5.98 14.81 11.44
C ALA A 147 5.53 13.53 10.74
N VAL A 148 4.74 12.73 11.45
CA VAL A 148 4.08 11.54 10.91
C VAL A 148 2.57 11.74 10.96
N TYR A 149 1.91 11.48 9.83
CA TYR A 149 0.46 11.54 9.71
C TYR A 149 -0.06 10.16 9.29
N SER A 150 -0.94 9.61 10.11
CA SER A 150 -1.60 8.33 9.85
C SER A 150 -2.99 8.57 9.26
N PHE A 151 -3.40 7.74 8.30
CA PHE A 151 -4.68 7.86 7.61
C PHE A 151 -5.49 6.58 7.72
N ASP A 152 -6.81 6.74 7.82
CA ASP A 152 -7.75 5.67 7.53
C ASP A 152 -8.13 5.64 6.04
N PRO A 153 -8.76 4.55 5.55
CA PRO A 153 -9.21 4.46 4.16
C PRO A 153 -10.28 5.49 3.75
N VAL A 154 -10.88 6.22 4.71
CA VAL A 154 -11.98 7.16 4.48
C VAL A 154 -11.49 8.61 4.39
N GLY A 155 -10.32 8.91 4.95
CA GLY A 155 -9.67 10.22 4.90
C GLY A 155 -9.52 10.95 6.24
N SER A 156 -9.89 10.35 7.36
CA SER A 156 -9.52 10.85 8.69
C SER A 156 -8.01 10.70 8.90
N TYR A 157 -7.41 11.67 9.58
CA TYR A 157 -5.99 11.64 9.89
C TYR A 157 -5.67 12.33 11.21
N GLN A 158 -4.54 11.94 11.80
CA GLN A 158 -3.99 12.54 13.00
C GLN A 158 -2.47 12.64 12.88
N ARG A 159 -1.87 13.57 13.64
CA ARG A 159 -0.42 13.68 13.78
C ARG A 159 0.02 12.78 14.94
N ASP A 160 0.89 11.83 14.65
CA ASP A 160 1.42 10.87 15.62
C ASP A 160 2.95 11.00 15.67
N SER A 161 3.57 10.57 16.78
CA SER A 161 5.05 10.44 16.87
C SER A 161 5.55 9.23 16.11
N PHE A 162 4.77 8.15 16.07
CA PHE A 162 5.09 6.95 15.30
C PHE A 162 3.80 6.19 14.98
N LYS A 163 3.80 5.46 13.86
CA LYS A 163 2.67 4.61 13.48
C LYS A 163 3.11 3.45 12.61
N ALA A 164 2.55 2.27 12.88
CA ALA A 164 2.64 1.13 11.99
C ALA A 164 1.28 0.88 11.30
N GLY A 165 1.31 0.59 9.99
CA GLY A 165 0.14 0.33 9.15
C GLY A 165 0.34 -0.89 8.26
N GLY A 166 -0.78 -1.42 7.76
CA GLY A 166 -0.80 -2.63 6.93
C GLY A 166 -0.93 -3.91 7.75
N SER A 167 -0.49 -5.03 7.17
CA SER A 167 -0.74 -6.39 7.69
C SER A 167 -0.16 -6.65 9.08
N ALA A 168 1.06 -6.20 9.37
CA ALA A 168 1.72 -6.43 10.66
C ALA A 168 1.59 -5.25 11.66
N SER A 169 0.65 -4.32 11.43
CA SER A 169 0.44 -3.15 12.31
C SER A 169 0.26 -3.53 13.78
N ALA A 170 -0.56 -4.55 14.06
CA ALA A 170 -0.83 -5.02 15.43
C ALA A 170 0.39 -5.63 16.14
N MET A 171 1.38 -6.13 15.40
CA MET A 171 2.60 -6.69 15.96
C MET A 171 3.64 -5.59 16.27
N LEU A 172 3.69 -4.56 15.43
CA LEU A 172 4.70 -3.50 15.53
C LEU A 172 4.30 -2.40 16.51
N GLN A 173 3.01 -2.08 16.62
CA GLN A 173 2.55 -0.98 17.47
C GLN A 173 2.98 -1.13 18.94
N PRO A 174 2.78 -2.29 19.61
CA PRO A 174 3.17 -2.45 21.02
C PRO A 174 4.68 -2.38 21.25
N LEU A 175 5.48 -2.78 20.26
CA LEU A 175 6.94 -2.70 20.34
C LEU A 175 7.41 -1.24 20.35
N LEU A 176 6.82 -0.41 19.48
CA LEU A 176 7.13 1.02 19.41
C LEU A 176 6.64 1.74 20.66
N ASP A 177 5.46 1.37 21.17
CA ASP A 177 4.94 1.93 22.42
C ASP A 177 5.92 1.68 23.57
N ASN A 178 6.52 0.48 23.67
CA ASN A 178 7.49 0.17 24.71
C ASN A 178 8.83 0.91 24.54
N GLN A 179 9.37 0.96 23.32
CA GLN A 179 10.73 1.48 23.09
C GLN A 179 10.78 3.00 22.89
N VAL A 180 9.85 3.56 22.12
CA VAL A 180 9.91 4.97 21.69
C VAL A 180 9.32 5.90 22.75
N ILE A 181 8.22 5.50 23.41
CA ILE A 181 7.62 6.32 24.48
C ILE A 181 8.47 6.28 25.76
N CYS A 182 9.08 5.13 26.08
CA CYS A 182 9.89 5.02 27.28
C CYS A 182 11.22 5.80 27.17
N CYS A 183 11.83 5.89 25.99
CA CYS A 183 13.07 6.62 25.79
C CYS A 183 12.90 8.14 25.71
N SER A 184 11.71 8.65 25.38
CA SER A 184 11.44 10.10 25.37
C SER A 184 11.05 10.67 26.74
N SER A 185 10.92 9.80 27.75
CA SER A 185 10.55 10.16 29.13
C SER A 185 11.66 9.89 30.17
N ALA A 186 12.85 9.50 29.71
CA ALA A 186 14.06 9.32 30.52
C ALA A 186 15.11 10.38 30.16
#